data_AF-A0A924A133-F1
#
_entry.id   AF-A0A924A133-F1
#
_cell.length_a   1.000
_cell.length_b   1.000
_cell.length_c   1.000
_cell.angle_alpha   90.00
_cell.angle_beta   90.00
_cell.angle_gamma   90.00
#
_symmetry.space_group_name_H-M   'P 1'
#
loop_
_entity.id
_entity.type
_entity.pdbx_description
1 polymer ?
#
loop_
_entity_poly.entity_id
_entity_poly.type
_entity_poly.pdbx_seq_one_letter_code
_entity_poly.pdbx_strand_id
1 'polypeptide(L)' 'MQNTHPDSVVLNRNNVHVLGTAGEVILYAHGFGCNQAMWDRVTPEFRSTHRQVLFDYVGSGKSDIAAFDPAKYA' A
#
# COMPACT_ATOMS: atom_id res chain seq x y z
N MET A 1 -3.90 22.85 12.64
CA MET A 1 -2.53 22.38 12.93
C MET A 1 -2.51 20.86 12.75
N GLN A 2 -2.27 20.38 11.53
CA GLN A 2 -2.29 18.94 11.24
C GLN A 2 -0.99 18.32 11.75
N ASN A 3 -1.10 17.41 12.72
CA ASN A 3 0.01 16.58 13.20
C ASN A 3 0.46 15.65 12.07
N THR A 4 1.50 16.03 11.32
CA THR A 4 2.17 15.11 10.40
C THR A 4 3.11 14.21 11.20
N HIS A 5 2.57 13.08 11.69
CA HIS A 5 3.41 11.98 12.17
C HIS A 5 4.25 11.48 10.97
N PRO A 6 5.56 11.23 11.10
CA PRO A 6 6.40 10.74 9.99
C PRO A 6 5.79 9.52 9.27
N ASP A 7 5.09 8.67 10.00
CA ASP A 7 4.37 7.51 9.44
C ASP A 7 3.26 7.92 8.47
N SER A 8 2.54 9.02 8.75
CA SER A 8 1.46 9.52 7.87
C SER A 8 1.98 9.92 6.48
N VAL A 9 3.23 10.39 6.40
CA VAL A 9 3.86 10.74 5.12
C VAL A 9 4.08 9.48 4.28
N VAL A 10 4.64 8.42 4.89
CA VAL A 10 4.91 7.17 4.17
C VAL A 10 3.61 6.46 3.78
N LEU A 11 2.64 6.41 4.69
CA LEU A 11 1.34 5.78 4.43
C LEU A 11 0.61 6.45 3.26
N ASN A 12 0.60 7.79 3.21
CA ASN A 12 0.00 8.53 2.11
C ASN A 12 0.80 8.36 0.82
N ARG A 13 2.14 8.49 0.87
CA ARG A 13 3.01 8.35 -0.30
C ARG A 13 2.81 7.02 -1.01
N ASN A 14 2.57 5.95 -0.26
CA ASN A 14 2.41 4.59 -0.79
C ASN A 14 0.94 4.13 -0.89
N ASN A 15 -0.03 5.04 -0.74
CA ASN A 15 -1.46 4.71 -0.74
C ASN A 15 -1.77 3.44 0.07
N VAL A 16 -1.32 3.42 1.34
CA VAL A 16 -1.43 2.23 2.18
C VAL A 16 -2.86 2.02 2.65
N HIS A 17 -3.39 0.82 2.43
CA HIS A 17 -4.67 0.38 2.96
C HIS A 17 -4.48 -0.79 3.92
N VAL A 18 -5.08 -0.69 5.10
CA VAL A 18 -5.05 -1.75 6.11
C VAL A 18 -6.46 -2.31 6.27
N LEU A 19 -6.61 -3.63 6.11
CA LEU A 19 -7.86 -4.35 6.34
C LEU A 19 -7.73 -5.24 7.58
N GLY A 20 -8.79 -5.31 8.38
CA GLY A 20 -8.78 -6.05 9.64
C GLY A 20 -7.99 -5.35 10.75
N THR A 21 -8.17 -5.83 11.99
CA THR A 21 -7.61 -5.20 13.21
C THR A 21 -6.77 -6.15 14.05
N ALA A 22 -6.72 -7.43 13.72
CA ALA A 22 -6.02 -8.47 14.48
C ALA A 22 -5.56 -9.62 13.56
N GLY A 23 -4.69 -10.49 14.08
CA GLY A 23 -4.11 -11.62 13.36
C GLY A 23 -2.71 -11.34 12.78
N GLU A 24 -2.11 -12.38 12.20
CA GLU A 24 -0.84 -12.27 11.49
C GLU A 24 -0.98 -11.34 10.27
N VAL A 25 0.10 -10.64 9.91
CA VAL A 25 0.08 -9.66 8.83
C VAL A 25 0.42 -10.30 7.50
N ILE A 26 -0.45 -10.13 6.51
CA ILE A 26 -0.13 -10.37 5.10
C ILE A 26 0.13 -9.01 4.43
N LEU A 27 1.29 -8.87 3.80
CA LEU A 27 1.66 -7.70 3.00
C LEU A 27 1.51 -8.02 1.51
N TYR A 28 0.73 -7.21 0.79
CA TYR A 28 0.47 -7.38 -0.63
C TYR A 28 1.25 -6.35 -1.45
N ALA A 29 2.22 -6.82 -2.24
CA ALA A 29 3.00 -6.01 -3.17
C ALA A 29 2.66 -6.38 -4.62
N HIS A 30 2.27 -5.41 -5.44
CA HIS A 30 1.83 -5.66 -6.83
C HIS A 30 3.00 -5.74 -7.83
N GLY A 31 2.76 -6.29 -9.02
CA GLY A 31 3.76 -6.32 -10.11
C GLY A 31 3.86 -5.00 -10.89
N PHE A 32 4.79 -4.94 -11.84
CA PHE A 32 4.98 -3.80 -12.74
C PHE A 32 3.69 -3.42 -13.51
N GLY A 33 3.47 -2.13 -13.72
CA GLY A 33 2.35 -1.61 -14.52
C GLY A 33 0.97 -1.75 -13.87
N CYS A 34 0.91 -2.16 -12.60
CA CYS A 34 -0.33 -2.44 -11.87
C CYS A 34 -0.46 -1.56 -10.61
N ASN A 35 -1.39 -1.91 -9.73
CA ASN A 35 -1.56 -1.31 -8.41
C ASN A 35 -2.17 -2.35 -7.44
N GLN A 36 -2.42 -1.95 -6.20
CA GLN A 36 -2.94 -2.85 -5.18
C GLN A 36 -4.31 -3.49 -5.48
N ALA A 37 -5.12 -2.93 -6.38
CA ALA A 37 -6.42 -3.49 -6.75
C ALA A 37 -6.33 -4.86 -7.44
N MET A 38 -5.14 -5.27 -7.89
CA MET A 38 -4.92 -6.66 -8.35
C MET A 38 -5.33 -7.71 -7.32
N TRP A 39 -5.29 -7.37 -6.04
CA TRP A 39 -5.57 -8.28 -4.93
C TRP A 39 -7.04 -8.31 -4.52
N ASP A 40 -7.92 -7.59 -5.21
CA ASP A 40 -9.36 -7.52 -4.86
C ASP A 40 -10.04 -8.90 -4.83
N ARG A 41 -9.56 -9.84 -5.65
CA ARG A 41 -10.07 -11.22 -5.69
C ARG A 41 -9.40 -12.17 -4.68
N VAL A 42 -8.30 -11.75 -4.07
CA VAL A 42 -7.51 -12.58 -3.14
C VAL A 42 -7.77 -12.19 -1.69
N THR A 43 -7.82 -10.88 -1.40
CA THR A 43 -8.01 -10.35 -0.05
C THR A 43 -9.25 -10.87 0.68
N PRO A 44 -10.40 -11.17 0.02
CA PRO A 44 -11.58 -11.68 0.74
C PRO A 44 -11.32 -12.97 1.50
N GLU A 45 -10.50 -13.88 0.97
CA GLU A 45 -10.23 -15.20 1.56
C GLU A 45 -9.49 -15.12 2.90
N PHE A 46 -8.81 -14.01 3.18
CA PHE A 46 -8.00 -13.83 4.39
C PHE A 46 -8.61 -12.86 5.40
N ARG A 47 -9.81 -12.31 5.15
CA ARG A 47 -10.41 -11.24 5.98
C ARG A 47 -10.70 -11.65 7.42
N SER A 48 -10.99 -12.93 7.67
CA SER A 48 -11.36 -13.44 8.99
C SER A 48 -10.16 -13.83 9.86
N THR A 49 -8.98 -14.00 9.26
CA THR A 49 -7.82 -14.61 9.91
C THR A 49 -6.60 -13.71 9.97
N HIS A 50 -6.46 -12.75 9.05
CA HIS A 50 -5.26 -11.94 8.92
C HIS A 50 -5.58 -10.45 8.92
N ARG A 51 -4.65 -9.68 9.49
CA ARG A 51 -4.54 -8.26 9.20
C ARG A 51 -3.85 -8.12 7.85
N GLN A 52 -4.45 -7.40 6.93
CA GLN A 52 -3.96 -7.30 5.57
C GLN A 52 -3.46 -5.88 5.30
N VAL A 53 -2.27 -5.74 4.73
CA VAL A 53 -1.68 -4.45 4.36
C VAL A 53 -1.44 -4.44 2.86
N LEU A 54 -2.09 -3.51 2.18
CA LEU A 54 -1.94 -3.26 0.76
C LEU A 54 -1.26 -1.91 0.56
N PHE A 55 -0.47 -1.78 -0.49
CA PHE A 55 0.15 -0.51 -0.87
C PHE A 55 0.41 -0.44 -2.38
N ASP A 56 0.56 0.78 -2.88
CA ASP A 56 1.05 1.04 -4.22
C ASP A 56 2.54 1.39 -4.18
N TYR A 57 3.33 0.79 -5.07
CA TYR A 57 4.70 1.24 -5.32
C TYR A 57 4.67 2.70 -5.80
N VAL A 58 5.68 3.49 -5.40
CA VAL A 58 5.80 4.89 -5.83
C VAL A 58 5.90 4.95 -7.36
N GLY A 59 5.05 5.76 -7.99
CA GLY A 59 4.90 5.83 -9.45
C GLY A 59 3.82 4.88 -10.00
N SER A 60 3.11 4.14 -9.14
CA SER A 60 1.98 3.27 -9.51
C SER A 60 0.70 3.66 -8.78
N GLY A 61 -0.45 3.28 -9.34
CA GLY A 61 -1.75 3.42 -8.69
C GLY A 61 -2.05 4.84 -8.21
N LYS A 62 -2.38 4.97 -6.91
CA LYS A 62 -2.61 6.26 -6.25
C LYS A 62 -1.47 6.65 -5.31
N SER A 63 -0.28 6.07 -5.49
CA SER A 63 0.92 6.56 -4.80
C SER A 63 1.16 8.04 -5.13
N ASP A 64 1.92 8.71 -4.27
CA ASP A 64 2.35 10.08 -4.54
C ASP A 64 3.36 10.08 -5.71
N ILE A 65 2.90 10.51 -6.87
CA ILE A 65 3.70 10.56 -8.09
C ILE A 65 4.83 11.57 -8.00
N ALA A 66 4.71 12.61 -7.17
CA ALA A 66 5.77 13.61 -6.97
C ALA A 66 6.98 13.00 -6.23
N ALA A 67 6.80 11.87 -5.55
CA ALA A 67 7.88 11.14 -4.88
C ALA A 67 8.63 10.18 -5.82
N PHE A 68 8.24 10.06 -7.09
CA PHE A 68 8.95 9.23 -8.06
C PHE A 68 10.26 9.90 -8.49
N ASP A 69 11.36 9.16 -8.36
CA ASP A 69 12.69 9.59 -8.78
C ASP A 69 13.19 8.63 -9.87
N PRO A 70 13.25 9.06 -11.14
CA PRO A 70 13.72 8.23 -12.23
C PRO A 70 15.13 7.66 -12.01
N ALA A 71 16.04 8.39 -11.34
CA ALA A 71 17.40 7.91 -11.09
C ALA A 71 17.43 6.80 -10.04
N LYS A 72 16.53 6.86 -9.05
CA LYS A 72 16.37 5.81 -8.04
C LYS A 72 15.78 4.51 -8.62
N TYR A 73 14.91 4.64 -9.63
CA TYR A 73 14.18 3.51 -10.23
C TYR A 73 14.70 3.14 -11.63
N ALA A 74 15.91 3.56 -11.99
CA ALA A 74 16.62 3.20 -13.23
C ALA A 74 17.39 1.89 -13.13
#